data_AF-A0AAW0PSS1-F1
#
_entry.id   AF-A0AAW0PSS1-F1
#
_cell.length_a   1.000
_cell.length_b   1.000
_cell.length_c   1.000
_cell.angle_alpha   90.00
_cell.angle_beta   90.00
_cell.angle_gamma   90.00
#
_symmetry.space_group_name_H-M   'P 1'
#
loop_
_entity.id
_entity.type
_entity.pdbx_description
1 polymer ?
#
loop_
_entity_poly.entity_id
_entity_poly.type
_entity_poly.pdbx_seq_one_letter_code
_entity_poly.pdbx_strand_id
1 'polypeptide(L)'
;MEALVVEMQSGVKGSEQKLNVTSVPYVITGKDIVAWIANKFKSNTEEAQVLGTMLVAYGYIYPIQNHKKLVLCNDASLYRFQTPYFWPTQKWVAEDSDYAIYLAKRNIRKKGMLEPYEQAHYNHLHKWLNHKWDFIVLQASEQYKAGKERQKADRVVLDCQERAYWIINRPPCRTHSAMDVGPERLLDPSEEEKITFDQYRRMNIFYQQTIMRSRVKSSVSLGALVKYVTTYKNHDPFLAPCLPSNPWLSDNDSYWTLNMRSVDVPTKMRVERWSFSLYELLVDLRGRDDFKIFLKKEFSGENLAFWEAAEELKWGTASSMTTKAETIFKTFLAPGAPRWINIDGRTMGLTVKGLEHPHRYVLEAAQTHVFLLMKKDTFFRYLKSPTYKDIQKKALSPEAHNFSPAQIEQNAQNRSPGIHPIILWQQEEAEKARAAAASAPVDVKAMMSKVDRKK
;
A
#
# COMPACT_ATOMS: atom_id res chain seq x y z
N MET A 1 16.60 -5.06 -17.05
CA MET A 1 17.96 -5.32 -16.53
C MET A 1 18.89 -5.82 -17.61
N GLU A 2 18.45 -6.74 -18.48
CA GLU A 2 19.24 -7.24 -19.63
C GLU A 2 19.88 -6.14 -20.48
N ALA A 3 19.09 -5.17 -20.95
CA ALA A 3 19.61 -4.05 -21.75
C ALA A 3 20.72 -3.26 -21.01
N LEU A 4 20.57 -3.06 -19.69
CA LEU A 4 21.58 -2.40 -18.87
C LEU A 4 22.87 -3.23 -18.81
N VAL A 5 22.76 -4.54 -18.64
CA VAL A 5 23.91 -5.46 -18.57
C VAL A 5 24.67 -5.49 -19.89
N VAL A 6 23.96 -5.49 -21.02
CA VAL A 6 24.58 -5.40 -22.36
C VAL A 6 25.37 -4.10 -22.51
N GLU A 7 24.83 -2.97 -22.05
CA GLU A 7 25.58 -1.71 -22.05
C GLU A 7 26.79 -1.73 -21.09
N MET A 8 26.64 -2.37 -19.92
CA MET A 8 27.73 -2.51 -18.96
C MET A 8 28.89 -3.34 -19.48
N GLN A 9 28.62 -4.36 -20.32
CA GLN A 9 29.66 -5.21 -20.90
C GLN A 9 30.62 -4.44 -21.80
N SER A 10 30.18 -3.36 -22.45
CA SER A 10 31.04 -2.45 -23.21
C SER A 10 31.53 -1.24 -22.41
N GLY A 11 30.80 -0.86 -21.36
CA GLY A 11 31.06 0.35 -20.58
C GLY A 11 31.93 0.19 -19.33
N VAL A 12 32.01 -1.00 -18.73
CA VAL A 12 32.79 -1.27 -17.51
C VAL A 12 34.15 -1.86 -17.88
N LYS A 13 35.25 -1.25 -17.42
CA LYS A 13 36.60 -1.74 -17.69
C LYS A 13 36.86 -3.05 -16.96
N GLY A 14 36.98 -4.14 -17.71
CA GLY A 14 37.39 -5.44 -17.19
C GLY A 14 38.91 -5.54 -17.01
N SER A 15 39.32 -6.37 -16.06
CA SER A 15 40.73 -6.73 -15.80
C SER A 15 40.91 -8.25 -15.84
N GLU A 16 42.16 -8.73 -15.91
CA GLU A 16 42.46 -10.16 -15.82
C GLU A 16 42.67 -10.60 -14.36
N GLN A 17 42.12 -11.76 -14.01
CA GLN A 17 42.38 -12.41 -12.73
C GLN A 17 43.44 -13.50 -12.89
N LYS A 18 44.56 -13.37 -12.19
CA LYS A 18 45.59 -14.42 -12.13
C LYS A 18 45.24 -15.48 -11.08
N LEU A 19 45.04 -16.74 -11.51
CA LEU A 19 44.82 -17.90 -10.66
C LEU A 19 46.00 -18.87 -10.79
N ASN A 20 46.95 -18.79 -9.86
CA ASN A 20 48.22 -19.52 -9.88
C ASN A 20 48.98 -19.29 -11.20
N VAL A 21 48.87 -20.22 -12.16
CA VAL A 21 49.55 -20.22 -13.47
C VAL A 21 48.59 -19.87 -14.62
N THR A 22 47.29 -19.70 -14.34
CA THR A 22 46.25 -19.48 -15.37
C THR A 22 45.63 -18.10 -15.21
N SER A 23 45.68 -17.27 -16.26
CA SER A 23 44.94 -16.00 -16.30
C SER A 23 43.50 -16.25 -16.74
N VAL A 24 42.53 -15.70 -16.03
CA VAL A 24 41.11 -15.76 -16.39
C VAL A 24 40.63 -14.35 -16.72
N PRO A 25 40.14 -14.09 -17.94
CA PRO A 25 39.87 -12.74 -18.41
C PRO A 25 38.55 -12.17 -17.84
N TYR A 26 38.39 -10.85 -18.02
CA TYR A 26 37.17 -10.06 -17.79
C TYR A 26 36.54 -10.20 -16.39
N VAL A 27 37.27 -9.72 -15.39
CA VAL A 27 36.77 -9.51 -14.02
C VAL A 27 36.60 -8.02 -13.75
N ILE A 28 35.49 -7.69 -13.08
CA ILE A 28 35.11 -6.31 -12.73
C ILE A 28 35.02 -6.17 -11.21
N THR A 29 35.42 -5.01 -10.68
CA THR A 29 35.30 -4.74 -9.24
C THR A 29 33.92 -4.20 -8.91
N GLY A 30 33.46 -4.46 -7.68
CA GLY A 30 32.20 -3.92 -7.19
C GLY A 30 32.17 -2.39 -7.22
N LYS A 31 33.29 -1.75 -6.84
CA LYS A 31 33.45 -0.29 -6.93
C LYS A 31 33.25 0.25 -8.35
N ASP A 32 33.80 -0.41 -9.37
CA ASP A 32 33.67 0.03 -10.76
C ASP A 32 32.23 -0.13 -11.26
N ILE A 33 31.55 -1.21 -10.88
CA ILE A 33 30.13 -1.42 -11.17
C ILE A 33 29.29 -0.28 -10.59
N VAL A 34 29.46 0.01 -9.29
CA VAL A 34 28.69 1.07 -8.61
C VAL A 34 28.97 2.44 -9.22
N ALA A 35 30.25 2.75 -9.48
CA ALA A 35 30.63 4.02 -10.10
C ALA A 35 30.04 4.18 -11.51
N TRP A 36 30.02 3.11 -12.30
CA TRP A 36 29.42 3.12 -13.64
C TRP A 36 27.91 3.36 -13.57
N ILE A 37 27.20 2.64 -12.68
CA ILE A 37 25.74 2.79 -12.49
C ILE A 37 25.40 4.21 -12.04
N ALA A 38 26.10 4.74 -11.02
CA ALA A 38 25.88 6.09 -10.52
C ALA A 38 26.07 7.14 -11.62
N ASN A 39 27.11 7.00 -12.44
CA ASN A 39 27.35 7.93 -13.56
C ASN A 39 26.31 7.81 -14.68
N LYS A 40 25.86 6.59 -15.00
CA LYS A 40 24.86 6.33 -16.06
C LYS A 40 23.49 6.90 -15.70
N PHE A 41 23.03 6.69 -14.46
CA PHE A 41 21.71 7.12 -14.01
C PHE A 41 21.71 8.50 -13.33
N LYS A 42 22.88 9.11 -13.13
CA LYS A 42 23.03 10.36 -12.35
C LYS A 42 22.44 10.22 -10.94
N SER A 43 22.61 9.04 -10.34
CA SER A 43 22.11 8.69 -9.01
C SER A 43 23.23 8.75 -7.96
N ASN A 44 22.84 8.70 -6.69
CA ASN A 44 23.80 8.61 -5.59
C ASN A 44 24.38 7.18 -5.48
N THR A 45 25.45 7.04 -4.71
CA THR A 45 26.17 5.76 -4.55
C THR A 45 25.31 4.68 -3.89
N GLU A 46 24.44 5.04 -2.94
CA GLU A 46 23.57 4.09 -2.23
C GLU A 46 22.53 3.47 -3.16
N GLU A 47 21.83 4.30 -3.93
CA GLU A 47 20.84 3.88 -4.93
C GLU A 47 21.51 3.04 -6.03
N ALA A 48 22.68 3.46 -6.51
CA ALA A 48 23.47 2.70 -7.46
C ALA A 48 23.88 1.32 -6.92
N GLN A 49 24.23 1.24 -5.63
CA GLN A 49 24.56 -0.03 -4.96
C GLN A 49 23.33 -0.94 -4.80
N VAL A 50 22.15 -0.37 -4.53
CA VAL A 50 20.89 -1.13 -4.49
C VAL A 50 20.57 -1.73 -5.86
N LEU A 51 20.64 -0.95 -6.94
CA LEU A 51 20.43 -1.46 -8.29
C LEU A 51 21.46 -2.52 -8.66
N GLY A 52 22.73 -2.30 -8.33
CA GLY A 52 23.79 -3.28 -8.54
C GLY A 52 23.58 -4.56 -7.74
N THR A 53 23.05 -4.47 -6.52
CA THR A 53 22.64 -5.62 -5.71
C THR A 53 21.50 -6.39 -6.37
N MET A 54 20.53 -5.71 -6.99
CA MET A 54 19.49 -6.39 -7.77
C MET A 54 20.09 -7.18 -8.95
N LEU A 55 21.08 -6.62 -9.67
CA LEU A 55 21.76 -7.34 -10.76
C LEU A 55 22.45 -8.61 -10.27
N VAL A 56 23.00 -8.58 -9.05
CA VAL A 56 23.60 -9.76 -8.41
C VAL A 56 22.53 -10.77 -7.98
N ALA A 57 21.45 -10.30 -7.35
CA ALA A 57 20.37 -11.14 -6.84
C ALA A 57 19.61 -11.88 -7.95
N TYR A 58 19.41 -11.23 -9.12
CA TYR A 58 18.82 -11.86 -10.31
C TYR A 58 19.83 -12.63 -11.18
N GLY A 59 21.13 -12.54 -10.87
CA GLY A 59 22.15 -13.39 -11.49
C GLY A 59 22.70 -12.90 -12.81
N TYR A 60 22.47 -11.65 -13.17
CA TYR A 60 23.13 -11.02 -14.31
C TYR A 60 24.62 -10.81 -14.07
N ILE A 61 25.00 -10.65 -12.80
CA ILE A 61 26.38 -10.51 -12.33
C ILE A 61 26.54 -11.45 -11.13
N TYR A 62 27.68 -12.10 -10.95
CA TYR A 62 27.90 -12.98 -9.80
C TYR A 62 29.28 -12.76 -9.15
N PRO A 63 29.36 -12.85 -7.81
CA PRO A 63 30.63 -12.74 -7.09
C PRO A 63 31.50 -13.99 -7.28
N ILE A 64 32.80 -13.79 -7.43
CA ILE A 64 33.75 -14.89 -7.67
C ILE A 64 34.14 -15.61 -6.38
N GLN A 65 34.32 -14.86 -5.28
CA GLN A 65 34.86 -15.37 -4.02
C GLN A 65 33.74 -15.91 -3.10
N ASN A 66 32.80 -15.05 -2.70
CA ASN A 66 31.70 -15.44 -1.82
C ASN A 66 30.40 -15.59 -2.62
N HIS A 67 30.25 -16.74 -3.27
CA HIS A 67 29.12 -17.02 -4.17
C HIS A 67 27.75 -17.07 -3.49
N LYS A 68 27.68 -17.20 -2.16
CA LYS A 68 26.42 -17.17 -1.40
C LYS A 68 25.96 -15.75 -1.07
N LYS A 69 26.88 -14.77 -1.11
CA LYS A 69 26.57 -13.38 -0.83
C LYS A 69 26.00 -12.73 -2.10
N LEU A 70 24.69 -12.83 -2.27
CA LEU A 70 23.97 -12.23 -3.41
C LEU A 70 23.75 -10.71 -3.23
N VAL A 71 24.80 -10.00 -2.82
CA VAL A 71 24.80 -8.56 -2.56
C VAL A 71 26.03 -7.94 -3.18
N LEU A 72 25.85 -6.81 -3.87
CA LEU A 72 26.97 -6.06 -4.43
C LEU A 72 27.69 -5.29 -3.32
N CYS A 73 28.99 -5.54 -3.18
CA CYS A 73 29.87 -4.84 -2.26
C CYS A 73 30.57 -3.69 -3.00
N ASN A 74 30.45 -2.47 -2.49
CA ASN A 74 31.14 -1.30 -3.04
C ASN A 74 32.62 -1.26 -2.60
N ASP A 75 33.38 -2.27 -2.98
CA ASP A 75 34.78 -2.48 -2.62
C ASP A 75 35.54 -3.15 -3.78
N ALA A 76 36.72 -3.71 -3.48
CA ALA A 76 37.54 -4.44 -4.43
C ALA A 76 37.06 -5.89 -4.69
N SER A 77 35.89 -6.30 -4.17
CA SER A 77 35.31 -7.62 -4.44
C SER A 77 35.10 -7.81 -5.93
N LEU A 78 35.38 -9.03 -6.40
CA LEU A 78 35.43 -9.35 -7.81
C LEU A 78 34.14 -10.02 -8.28
N TYR A 79 33.65 -9.56 -9.43
CA TYR A 79 32.43 -10.03 -10.07
C TYR A 79 32.67 -10.37 -11.54
N ARG A 80 31.75 -11.13 -12.13
CA ARG A 80 31.68 -11.39 -13.58
C ARG A 80 30.25 -11.28 -14.09
N PHE A 81 30.13 -10.95 -15.37
CA PHE A 81 28.85 -11.06 -16.07
C PHE A 81 28.48 -12.52 -16.29
N GLN A 82 27.19 -12.79 -16.11
CA GLN A 82 26.59 -14.07 -16.47
C GLN A 82 26.34 -14.15 -17.97
N THR A 83 26.41 -15.36 -18.52
CA THR A 83 26.05 -15.61 -19.92
C THR A 83 24.52 -15.52 -20.12
N PRO A 84 24.02 -14.99 -21.25
CA PRO A 84 22.59 -14.89 -21.53
C PRO A 84 21.82 -16.21 -21.40
N TYR A 85 22.48 -17.35 -21.64
CA TYR A 85 21.87 -18.67 -21.44
C TYR A 85 21.37 -18.91 -20.01
N PHE A 86 22.01 -18.28 -19.02
CA PHE A 86 21.67 -18.40 -17.60
C PHE A 86 20.94 -17.17 -17.06
N TRP A 87 20.44 -16.28 -17.91
CA TRP A 87 19.62 -15.17 -17.46
C TRP A 87 18.22 -15.66 -17.05
N PRO A 88 17.59 -15.00 -16.05
CA PRO A 88 16.23 -15.34 -15.65
C PRO A 88 15.27 -15.04 -16.80
N THR A 89 14.26 -15.89 -16.99
CA THR A 89 13.20 -15.67 -17.98
C THR A 89 11.83 -15.67 -17.30
N GLN A 90 10.85 -14.99 -17.90
CA GLN A 90 9.51 -14.90 -17.32
C GLN A 90 8.73 -16.22 -17.42
N LYS A 91 8.90 -16.98 -18.51
CA LYS A 91 8.11 -18.19 -18.80
C LYS A 91 8.76 -19.48 -18.30
N TRP A 92 10.09 -19.55 -18.34
CA TRP A 92 10.81 -20.79 -18.09
C TRP A 92 11.47 -20.75 -16.73
N VAL A 93 11.05 -21.67 -15.86
CA VAL A 93 11.64 -21.91 -14.55
C VAL A 93 12.66 -23.03 -14.68
N ALA A 94 13.75 -22.94 -13.91
CA ALA A 94 14.75 -24.00 -13.85
C ALA A 94 14.12 -25.34 -13.46
N GLU A 95 14.28 -26.37 -14.30
CA GLU A 95 13.69 -27.69 -14.09
C GLU A 95 14.49 -28.53 -13.09
N ASP A 96 13.79 -29.46 -12.42
CA ASP A 96 14.41 -30.39 -11.48
C ASP A 96 15.33 -31.42 -12.18
N SER A 97 15.06 -31.77 -13.43
CA SER A 97 15.92 -32.60 -14.28
C SER A 97 17.30 -31.97 -14.48
N ASP A 98 17.33 -30.69 -14.83
CA ASP A 98 18.57 -29.95 -15.07
C ASP A 98 19.38 -29.81 -13.78
N TYR A 99 18.69 -29.56 -12.65
CA TYR A 99 19.34 -29.48 -11.36
C TYR A 99 19.94 -30.82 -10.93
N ALA A 100 19.25 -31.93 -11.20
CA ALA A 100 19.76 -33.27 -10.95
C ALA A 100 21.01 -33.57 -11.78
N ILE A 101 21.03 -33.18 -13.06
CA ILE A 101 22.22 -33.31 -13.94
C ILE A 101 23.40 -32.52 -13.37
N TYR A 102 23.17 -31.28 -12.93
CA TYR A 102 24.19 -30.44 -12.31
C TYR A 102 24.80 -31.08 -11.06
N LEU A 103 23.96 -31.55 -10.13
CA LEU A 103 24.41 -32.19 -8.89
C LEU A 103 25.13 -33.51 -9.16
N ALA A 104 24.63 -34.33 -10.11
CA ALA A 104 25.28 -35.57 -10.54
C ALA A 104 26.68 -35.29 -11.12
N LYS A 105 26.80 -34.30 -12.01
CA LYS A 105 28.08 -33.88 -12.60
C LYS A 105 29.08 -33.45 -11.52
N ARG A 106 28.64 -32.68 -10.52
CA ARG A 106 29.49 -32.29 -9.38
C ARG A 106 29.93 -33.48 -8.53
N ASN A 107 29.04 -34.44 -8.29
CA ASN A 107 29.36 -35.65 -7.55
C ASN A 107 30.36 -36.55 -8.30
N ILE A 108 30.24 -36.66 -9.63
CA ILE A 108 31.20 -37.38 -10.50
C ILE A 108 32.58 -36.72 -10.45
N ARG A 109 32.64 -35.38 -10.49
CA ARG A 109 33.91 -34.64 -10.46
C ARG A 109 34.73 -34.95 -9.21
N LYS A 110 34.09 -34.95 -8.04
CA LYS A 110 34.71 -35.28 -6.76
C LYS A 110 33.64 -35.70 -5.75
N LYS A 111 33.61 -36.99 -5.43
CA LYS A 111 32.66 -37.58 -4.48
C LYS A 111 32.78 -36.88 -3.12
N GLY A 112 31.63 -36.50 -2.54
CA GLY A 112 31.55 -35.86 -1.21
C GLY A 112 31.84 -34.35 -1.16
N MET A 113 31.82 -33.64 -2.29
CA MET A 113 31.94 -32.17 -2.35
C MET A 113 30.60 -31.44 -2.50
N LEU A 114 29.48 -32.15 -2.45
CA LEU A 114 28.16 -31.51 -2.36
C LEU A 114 27.98 -30.95 -0.96
N GLU A 115 27.45 -29.73 -0.87
CA GLU A 115 27.09 -29.17 0.43
C GLU A 115 25.93 -29.95 1.07
N PRO A 116 25.72 -29.87 2.40
CA PRO A 116 24.67 -30.65 3.07
C PRO A 116 23.27 -30.47 2.47
N TYR A 117 22.90 -29.23 2.10
CA TYR A 117 21.60 -28.95 1.46
C TYR A 117 21.54 -29.50 0.02
N GLU A 118 22.64 -29.42 -0.73
CA GLU A 118 22.75 -29.99 -2.08
C GLU A 118 22.68 -31.51 -2.05
N GLN A 119 23.29 -32.14 -1.04
CA GLN A 119 23.23 -33.58 -0.85
C GLN A 119 21.80 -34.03 -0.51
N ALA A 120 21.08 -33.28 0.32
CA ALA A 120 19.67 -33.53 0.61
C ALA A 120 18.81 -33.42 -0.65
N HIS A 121 19.02 -32.38 -1.47
CA HIS A 121 18.34 -32.22 -2.76
C HIS A 121 18.69 -33.34 -3.74
N TYR A 122 19.97 -33.73 -3.85
CA TYR A 122 20.41 -34.82 -4.72
C TYR A 122 19.73 -36.15 -4.35
N ASN A 123 19.67 -36.47 -3.05
CA ASN A 123 19.01 -37.68 -2.57
C ASN A 123 17.50 -37.66 -2.85
N HIS A 124 16.86 -36.50 -2.67
CA HIS A 124 15.45 -36.30 -3.00
C HIS A 124 15.18 -36.48 -4.49
N LEU A 125 15.97 -35.82 -5.35
CA LEU A 125 15.85 -35.90 -6.80
C LEU A 125 16.12 -37.31 -7.34
N HIS A 126 17.08 -38.04 -6.76
CA HIS A 126 17.33 -39.44 -7.11
C HIS A 126 16.11 -40.32 -6.86
N LYS A 127 15.37 -40.08 -5.77
CA LYS A 127 14.14 -40.78 -5.46
C LYS A 127 12.98 -40.33 -6.36
N TRP A 128 12.84 -39.02 -6.58
CA TRP A 128 11.74 -38.42 -7.32
C TRP A 128 11.82 -38.69 -8.83
N LEU A 129 13.01 -38.52 -9.41
CA LEU A 129 13.29 -38.68 -10.84
C LEU A 129 13.95 -40.03 -11.15
N ASN A 130 13.71 -41.05 -10.32
CA ASN A 130 14.36 -42.36 -10.47
C ASN A 130 14.16 -42.97 -11.88
N HIS A 131 12.94 -42.84 -12.42
CA HIS A 131 12.57 -43.29 -13.76
C HIS A 131 13.36 -42.63 -14.92
N LYS A 132 14.02 -41.49 -14.66
CA LYS A 132 14.88 -40.76 -15.63
C LYS A 132 16.35 -40.78 -15.22
N TRP A 133 16.72 -41.52 -14.17
CA TRP A 133 18.03 -41.37 -13.56
C TRP A 133 19.18 -41.83 -14.45
N ASP A 134 18.98 -42.90 -15.22
CA ASP A 134 19.98 -43.37 -16.19
C ASP A 134 20.32 -42.28 -17.23
N PHE A 135 19.29 -41.57 -17.71
CA PHE A 135 19.46 -40.43 -18.60
C PHE A 135 20.22 -39.28 -17.90
N ILE A 136 19.88 -38.96 -16.65
CA ILE A 136 20.55 -37.92 -15.86
C ILE A 136 22.04 -38.22 -15.70
N VAL A 137 22.38 -39.47 -15.34
CA VAL A 137 23.79 -39.90 -15.17
C VAL A 137 24.54 -39.90 -16.49
N LEU A 138 23.89 -40.34 -17.59
CA LEU A 138 24.46 -40.29 -18.93
C LEU A 138 24.80 -38.86 -19.33
N GLN A 139 23.83 -37.93 -19.23
CA GLN A 139 24.02 -36.52 -19.54
C GLN A 139 25.09 -35.86 -18.66
N ALA A 140 25.08 -36.13 -17.36
CA ALA A 140 26.09 -35.60 -16.44
C ALA A 140 27.51 -36.09 -16.79
N SER A 141 27.65 -37.36 -17.17
CA SER A 141 28.92 -37.97 -17.58
C SER A 141 29.44 -37.40 -18.90
N GLU A 142 28.54 -37.18 -19.86
CA GLU A 142 28.85 -36.58 -21.16
C GLU A 142 29.31 -35.13 -21.00
N GLN A 143 28.58 -34.31 -20.24
CA GLN A 143 28.97 -32.94 -19.91
C GLN A 143 30.32 -32.88 -19.17
N TYR A 144 30.58 -33.81 -18.25
CA TYR A 144 31.86 -33.88 -17.54
C TYR A 144 33.03 -34.22 -18.47
N LYS A 145 32.83 -35.14 -19.42
CA LYS A 145 33.84 -35.49 -20.44
C LYS A 145 34.13 -34.30 -21.37
N ALA A 146 33.10 -33.69 -21.95
CA ALA A 146 33.23 -32.51 -22.80
C ALA A 146 33.89 -31.34 -22.05
N GLY A 147 33.59 -31.19 -20.76
CA GLY A 147 34.25 -30.21 -19.90
C GLY A 147 35.75 -30.42 -19.79
N LYS A 148 36.25 -31.67 -19.74
CA LYS A 148 37.70 -31.96 -19.60
C LYS A 148 38.52 -31.54 -20.80
N GLU A 149 37.94 -31.55 -21.99
CA GLU A 149 38.60 -31.17 -23.25
C GLU A 149 38.91 -29.67 -23.35
N ARG A 150 38.21 -28.84 -22.55
CA ARG A 150 38.41 -27.38 -22.53
C ARG A 150 39.65 -26.95 -21.76
N GLN A 151 40.17 -25.77 -22.09
CA GLN A 151 41.27 -25.13 -21.37
C GLN A 151 40.88 -24.86 -19.91
N LYS A 152 41.89 -24.86 -19.02
CA LYS A 152 41.65 -24.71 -17.57
C LYS A 152 40.92 -23.42 -17.22
N ALA A 153 41.23 -22.29 -17.88
CA ALA A 153 40.57 -21.00 -17.64
C ALA A 153 39.07 -21.07 -17.94
N ASP A 154 38.71 -21.57 -19.11
CA ASP A 154 37.31 -21.68 -19.57
C ASP A 154 36.50 -22.59 -18.67
N ARG A 155 37.08 -23.74 -18.25
CA ARG A 155 36.42 -24.65 -17.31
C ARG A 155 36.04 -23.96 -16.01
N VAL A 156 36.95 -23.14 -15.45
CA VAL A 156 36.69 -22.40 -14.22
C VAL A 156 35.57 -21.37 -14.42
N VAL A 157 35.53 -20.66 -15.55
CA VAL A 157 34.47 -19.68 -15.84
C VAL A 157 33.11 -20.38 -15.95
N LEU A 158 33.03 -21.47 -16.70
CA LEU A 158 31.79 -22.23 -16.91
C LEU A 158 31.26 -22.83 -15.60
N ASP A 159 32.14 -23.43 -14.80
CA ASP A 159 31.78 -23.96 -13.48
C ASP A 159 31.23 -22.85 -12.56
N CYS A 160 31.81 -21.64 -12.62
CA CYS A 160 31.35 -20.49 -11.86
C CYS A 160 30.00 -19.97 -12.35
N GLN A 161 29.80 -19.86 -13.67
CA GLN A 161 28.55 -19.41 -14.29
C GLN A 161 27.39 -20.34 -13.94
N GLU A 162 27.58 -21.65 -14.09
CA GLU A 162 26.57 -22.65 -13.79
C GLU A 162 26.26 -22.71 -12.29
N ARG A 163 27.29 -22.62 -11.42
CA ARG A 163 27.07 -22.52 -9.97
C ARG A 163 26.29 -21.26 -9.59
N ALA A 164 26.61 -20.11 -10.19
CA ALA A 164 25.89 -18.86 -9.91
C ALA A 164 24.42 -18.95 -10.31
N TYR A 165 24.13 -19.57 -11.47
CA TYR A 165 22.76 -19.85 -11.92
C TYR A 165 21.97 -20.68 -10.90
N TRP A 166 22.56 -21.77 -10.40
CA TRP A 166 21.87 -22.66 -9.46
C TRP A 166 21.71 -22.07 -8.07
N ILE A 167 22.63 -21.22 -7.60
CA ILE A 167 22.46 -20.52 -6.32
C ILE A 167 21.23 -19.60 -6.33
N ILE A 168 20.84 -19.08 -7.50
CA ILE A 168 19.70 -18.17 -7.63
C ILE A 168 18.40 -18.96 -7.80
N ASN A 169 18.42 -20.01 -8.62
CA ASN A 169 17.23 -20.82 -8.91
C ASN A 169 16.95 -21.89 -7.85
N ARG A 170 17.96 -22.28 -7.06
CA ARG A 170 17.88 -23.25 -5.96
C ARG A 170 18.72 -22.76 -4.78
N PRO A 171 18.33 -21.63 -4.15
CA PRO A 171 19.11 -21.00 -3.10
C PRO A 171 19.25 -21.89 -1.86
N PRO A 172 20.35 -21.75 -1.10
CA PRO A 172 20.49 -22.40 0.19
C PRO A 172 19.32 -22.06 1.12
N CYS A 173 18.99 -22.98 2.02
CA CYS A 173 17.94 -22.75 3.01
C CYS A 173 18.16 -21.43 3.75
N ARG A 174 17.07 -20.67 4.00
CA ARG A 174 17.07 -19.36 4.69
C ARG A 174 17.76 -18.22 3.94
N THR A 175 18.05 -18.39 2.64
CA THR A 175 18.47 -17.28 1.79
C THR A 175 17.24 -16.70 1.07
N HIS A 176 17.14 -15.37 1.00
CA HIS A 176 16.08 -14.71 0.25
C HIS A 176 16.25 -14.98 -1.26
N SER A 177 15.20 -15.47 -1.92
CA SER A 177 15.20 -15.67 -3.37
C SER A 177 14.67 -14.43 -4.07
N ALA A 178 15.46 -13.83 -4.97
CA ALA A 178 14.95 -12.78 -5.86
C ALA A 178 13.97 -13.32 -6.91
N MET A 179 13.88 -14.64 -7.07
CA MET A 179 12.97 -15.31 -7.99
C MET A 179 11.61 -15.65 -7.36
N ASP A 180 11.38 -15.28 -6.10
CA ASP A 180 10.05 -15.42 -5.48
C ASP A 180 9.10 -14.34 -6.02
N VAL A 181 8.16 -14.76 -6.85
CA VAL A 181 7.17 -13.89 -7.51
C VAL A 181 5.83 -13.84 -6.76
N GLY A 182 5.74 -14.45 -5.58
CA GLY A 182 4.50 -14.60 -4.83
C GLY A 182 3.55 -15.65 -5.46
N PRO A 183 2.24 -15.56 -5.17
CA PRO A 183 1.25 -16.50 -5.69
C PRO A 183 1.17 -16.48 -7.22
N GLU A 184 0.90 -17.65 -7.80
CA GLU A 184 0.63 -17.77 -9.22
C GLU A 184 -0.60 -16.95 -9.64
N ARG A 185 -0.58 -16.45 -10.87
CA ARG A 185 -1.71 -15.71 -11.44
C ARG A 185 -2.76 -16.71 -11.92
N LEU A 186 -4.03 -16.41 -11.63
CA LEU A 186 -5.16 -17.21 -12.15
C LEU A 186 -5.24 -17.20 -13.68
N LEU A 187 -4.88 -16.06 -14.29
CA LEU A 187 -4.85 -15.89 -15.74
C LEU A 187 -3.40 -15.83 -16.20
N ASP A 188 -3.07 -16.57 -17.26
CA ASP A 188 -1.75 -16.51 -17.88
C ASP A 188 -1.61 -15.18 -18.65
N PRO A 189 -0.69 -14.29 -18.26
CA PRO A 189 -0.48 -13.03 -18.98
C PRO A 189 0.08 -13.22 -20.39
N SER A 190 0.54 -14.42 -20.75
CA SER A 190 1.11 -14.75 -22.06
C SER A 190 0.09 -15.41 -23.00
N GLU A 191 -1.10 -15.72 -22.51
CA GLU A 191 -2.14 -16.37 -23.31
C GLU A 191 -2.80 -15.37 -24.26
N GLU A 192 -2.88 -15.73 -25.54
CA GLU A 192 -3.62 -14.95 -26.53
C GLU A 192 -5.12 -15.20 -26.39
N GLU A 193 -5.81 -14.30 -25.68
CA GLU A 193 -7.27 -14.37 -25.56
C GLU A 193 -7.96 -14.04 -26.90
N LYS A 194 -8.82 -14.96 -27.35
CA LYS A 194 -9.72 -14.70 -28.48
C LYS A 194 -10.90 -13.87 -28.00
N ILE A 195 -11.07 -12.69 -28.60
CA ILE A 195 -12.17 -11.79 -28.24
C ILE A 195 -13.52 -12.42 -28.65
N THR A 196 -14.37 -12.63 -27.67
CA THR A 196 -15.71 -13.19 -27.84
C THR A 196 -16.73 -12.12 -28.26
N PHE A 197 -17.84 -12.55 -28.86
CA PHE A 197 -18.95 -11.66 -29.18
C PHE A 197 -19.47 -10.90 -27.94
N ASP A 198 -19.57 -11.56 -26.78
CA ASP A 198 -20.03 -10.89 -25.55
C ASP A 198 -19.04 -9.81 -25.08
N GLN A 199 -17.73 -10.03 -25.23
CA GLN A 199 -16.72 -8.99 -24.95
C GLN A 199 -16.90 -7.78 -25.88
N TYR A 200 -17.09 -7.97 -27.19
CA TYR A 200 -17.40 -6.86 -28.10
C TYR A 200 -18.67 -6.12 -27.70
N ARG A 201 -19.73 -6.85 -27.32
CA ARG A 201 -20.97 -6.26 -26.82
C ARG A 201 -20.72 -5.39 -25.59
N ARG A 202 -19.95 -5.86 -24.60
CA ARG A 202 -19.60 -5.10 -23.39
C ARG A 202 -18.75 -3.86 -23.71
N MET A 203 -17.77 -4.00 -24.60
CA MET A 203 -16.94 -2.88 -25.07
C MET A 203 -17.80 -1.80 -25.72
N ASN A 204 -18.74 -2.19 -26.59
CA ASN A 204 -19.67 -1.25 -27.22
C ASN A 204 -20.52 -0.50 -26.20
N ILE A 205 -21.09 -1.20 -25.20
CA ILE A 205 -21.85 -0.57 -24.10
C ILE A 205 -20.96 0.44 -23.35
N PHE A 206 -19.72 0.06 -23.02
CA PHE A 206 -18.77 0.92 -22.33
C PHE A 206 -18.45 2.19 -23.13
N TYR A 207 -18.17 2.07 -24.44
CA TYR A 207 -17.84 3.21 -25.29
C TYR A 207 -19.03 4.14 -25.48
N GLN A 208 -20.24 3.59 -25.70
CA GLN A 208 -21.46 4.37 -25.79
C GLN A 208 -21.69 5.20 -24.51
N GLN A 209 -21.55 4.58 -23.34
CA GLN A 209 -21.68 5.29 -22.06
C GLN A 209 -20.59 6.34 -21.87
N THR A 210 -19.35 6.06 -22.29
CA THR A 210 -18.20 6.95 -22.11
C THR A 210 -18.27 8.18 -23.01
N ILE A 211 -18.82 8.05 -24.21
CA ILE A 211 -19.05 9.17 -25.14
C ILE A 211 -20.09 10.15 -24.60
N MET A 212 -21.10 9.65 -23.88
CA MET A 212 -22.15 10.49 -23.30
C MET A 212 -21.70 11.30 -22.07
N ARG A 213 -20.50 11.02 -21.51
CA ARG A 213 -19.98 11.75 -20.35
C ARG A 213 -19.37 13.08 -20.79
N SER A 214 -19.88 14.19 -20.25
CA SER A 214 -19.29 15.51 -20.47
C SER A 214 -17.89 15.58 -19.87
N ARG A 215 -16.99 16.32 -20.54
CA ARG A 215 -15.60 16.52 -20.13
C ARG A 215 -15.30 18.00 -20.01
N VAL A 216 -14.35 18.33 -19.16
CA VAL A 216 -13.78 19.69 -19.05
C VAL A 216 -12.40 19.73 -19.69
N LYS A 217 -11.95 20.92 -20.10
CA LYS A 217 -10.60 21.11 -20.63
C LYS A 217 -9.55 20.81 -19.55
N SER A 218 -8.39 20.28 -19.95
CA SER A 218 -7.28 20.02 -19.03
C SER A 218 -6.83 21.26 -18.27
N SER A 219 -6.89 22.45 -18.87
CA SER A 219 -6.57 23.71 -18.19
C SER A 219 -7.50 23.99 -17.00
N VAL A 220 -8.78 23.60 -17.10
CA VAL A 220 -9.77 23.76 -16.03
C VAL A 220 -9.52 22.72 -14.94
N SER A 221 -9.36 21.43 -15.30
CA SER A 221 -9.16 20.36 -14.31
C SER A 221 -7.82 20.46 -13.60
N LEU A 222 -6.72 20.69 -14.33
CA LEU A 222 -5.39 20.85 -13.74
C LEU A 222 -5.33 22.14 -12.89
N GLY A 223 -5.93 23.23 -13.35
CA GLY A 223 -6.04 24.47 -12.55
C GLY A 223 -6.77 24.24 -11.23
N ALA A 224 -7.86 23.47 -11.24
CA ALA A 224 -8.58 23.09 -10.02
C ALA A 224 -7.73 22.20 -9.08
N LEU A 225 -6.97 21.25 -9.62
CA LEU A 225 -6.06 20.40 -8.84
C LEU A 225 -4.94 21.22 -8.18
N VAL A 226 -4.30 22.12 -8.93
CA VAL A 226 -3.25 23.01 -8.39
C VAL A 226 -3.83 23.90 -7.29
N LYS A 227 -5.03 24.46 -7.48
CA LYS A 227 -5.73 25.24 -6.46
C LYS A 227 -6.00 24.41 -5.22
N TYR A 228 -6.48 23.17 -5.37
CA TYR A 228 -6.69 22.26 -4.26
C TYR A 228 -5.38 22.02 -3.49
N VAL A 229 -4.33 21.54 -4.14
CA VAL A 229 -3.02 21.28 -3.49
C VAL A 229 -2.49 22.53 -2.79
N THR A 230 -2.58 23.70 -3.43
CA THR A 230 -2.12 24.96 -2.84
C THR A 230 -2.91 25.35 -1.58
N THR A 231 -4.20 25.03 -1.53
CA THR A 231 -5.07 25.28 -0.38
C THR A 231 -4.73 24.34 0.79
N TYR A 232 -4.48 23.05 0.49
CA TYR A 232 -4.27 22.03 1.53
C TYR A 232 -2.81 21.80 1.93
N LYS A 233 -1.82 22.35 1.22
CA LYS A 233 -0.38 22.08 1.49
C LYS A 233 0.05 22.33 2.94
N ASN A 234 -0.53 23.33 3.61
CA ASN A 234 -0.21 23.66 5.00
C ASN A 234 -0.87 22.71 6.01
N HIS A 235 -1.82 21.89 5.56
CA HIS A 235 -2.51 20.86 6.36
C HIS A 235 -1.93 19.46 6.11
N ASP A 236 -0.92 19.32 5.25
CA ASP A 236 -0.24 18.06 4.98
C ASP A 236 1.02 17.94 5.86
N PRO A 237 1.06 16.99 6.82
CA PRO A 237 2.20 16.82 7.72
C PRO A 237 3.51 16.39 7.04
N PHE A 238 3.47 15.97 5.76
CA PHE A 238 4.68 15.68 4.97
C PHE A 238 5.27 16.93 4.32
N LEU A 239 4.45 17.96 4.07
CA LEU A 239 4.86 19.19 3.39
C LEU A 239 5.06 20.37 4.35
N ALA A 240 4.32 20.38 5.46
CA ALA A 240 4.37 21.41 6.47
C ALA A 240 4.46 20.80 7.87
N PRO A 241 5.19 21.43 8.80
CA PRO A 241 5.25 20.97 10.19
C PRO A 241 3.85 21.07 10.82
N CYS A 242 3.44 20.00 11.49
CA CYS A 242 2.23 20.00 12.30
C CYS A 242 2.55 20.38 13.75
N LEU A 243 1.64 21.14 14.37
CA LEU A 243 1.81 21.65 15.73
C LEU A 243 0.98 20.84 16.73
N PRO A 244 1.54 20.44 17.88
CA PRO A 244 2.82 20.91 18.43
C PRO A 244 4.08 20.22 17.87
N SER A 245 3.97 18.97 17.45
CA SER A 245 5.00 18.22 16.71
C SER A 245 4.38 17.02 16.01
N ASN A 246 5.09 16.43 15.04
CA ASN A 246 4.65 15.18 14.40
C ASN A 246 4.85 14.00 15.39
N PRO A 247 3.78 13.27 15.78
CA PRO A 247 3.90 12.16 16.73
C PRO A 247 4.86 11.07 16.25
N TRP A 248 4.91 10.83 14.94
CA TRP A 248 5.80 9.83 14.34
C TRP A 248 7.28 10.19 14.39
N LEU A 249 7.63 11.45 14.69
CA LEU A 249 9.01 11.91 14.81
C LEU A 249 9.41 12.17 16.27
N SER A 250 8.48 12.73 17.04
CA SER A 250 8.72 13.19 18.40
C SER A 250 8.34 12.19 19.49
N ASP A 251 7.67 11.09 19.13
CA ASP A 251 7.09 10.12 20.07
C ASP A 251 6.17 10.79 21.13
N ASN A 252 5.54 11.91 20.75
CA ASN A 252 4.61 12.66 21.56
C ASN A 252 3.24 12.72 20.87
N ASP A 253 2.20 12.23 21.54
CA ASP A 253 0.84 12.06 21.01
C ASP A 253 -0.04 13.32 21.11
N SER A 254 0.48 14.44 21.62
CA SER A 254 -0.28 15.68 21.84
C SER A 254 -1.02 16.15 20.59
N TYR A 255 -0.41 16.01 19.40
CA TYR A 255 -1.07 16.35 18.14
C TYR A 255 -2.36 15.53 17.92
N TRP A 256 -2.36 14.24 18.22
CA TRP A 256 -3.54 13.39 18.10
C TRP A 256 -4.59 13.75 19.13
N THR A 257 -4.20 13.95 20.38
CA THR A 257 -5.08 14.35 21.49
C THR A 257 -5.82 15.65 21.16
N LEU A 258 -5.12 16.65 20.62
CA LEU A 258 -5.68 17.94 20.22
C LEU A 258 -6.61 17.86 18.98
N ASN A 259 -6.45 16.83 18.15
CA ASN A 259 -7.24 16.63 16.94
C ASN A 259 -8.23 15.46 17.04
N MET A 260 -8.50 14.95 18.25
CA MET A 260 -9.52 13.92 18.47
C MET A 260 -10.91 14.36 17.98
N ARG A 261 -11.73 13.40 17.57
CA ARG A 261 -13.03 13.66 16.93
C ARG A 261 -13.96 14.51 17.80
N SER A 262 -14.01 14.24 19.11
CA SER A 262 -14.92 14.84 20.09
C SER A 262 -14.25 15.85 21.03
N VAL A 263 -13.19 16.52 20.60
CA VAL A 263 -12.53 17.56 21.41
C VAL A 263 -13.49 18.74 21.66
N ASP A 264 -13.48 19.29 22.87
CA ASP A 264 -14.32 20.45 23.23
C ASP A 264 -13.93 21.71 22.45
N VAL A 265 -12.62 21.96 22.35
CA VAL A 265 -12.06 23.11 21.66
C VAL A 265 -11.15 22.62 20.51
N PRO A 266 -11.58 22.78 19.24
CA PRO A 266 -10.76 22.38 18.10
C PRO A 266 -9.53 23.29 17.93
N THR A 267 -8.52 22.78 17.23
CA THR A 267 -7.36 23.58 16.83
C THR A 267 -7.74 24.63 15.77
N LYS A 268 -7.01 25.74 15.72
CA LYS A 268 -7.21 26.81 14.74
C LYS A 268 -7.10 26.30 13.31
N MET A 269 -6.12 25.43 13.06
CA MET A 269 -5.93 24.77 11.76
C MET A 269 -7.14 23.90 11.37
N ARG A 270 -7.75 23.19 12.33
CA ARG A 270 -8.96 22.39 12.08
C ARG A 270 -10.16 23.28 11.75
N VAL A 271 -10.36 24.38 12.49
CA VAL A 271 -11.46 25.34 12.24
C VAL A 271 -11.29 26.04 10.89
N GLU A 272 -10.07 26.46 10.55
CA GLU A 272 -9.76 27.08 9.25
C GLU A 272 -10.12 26.15 8.09
N ARG A 273 -9.82 24.85 8.21
CA ARG A 273 -10.13 23.84 7.20
C ARG A 273 -11.63 23.74 6.89
N TRP A 274 -12.51 23.99 7.86
CA TRP A 274 -13.95 24.02 7.63
C TRP A 274 -14.37 25.08 6.60
N SER A 275 -13.59 26.15 6.45
CA SER A 275 -13.90 27.22 5.49
C SER A 275 -13.59 26.86 4.04
N PHE A 276 -12.79 25.82 3.81
CA PHE A 276 -12.37 25.43 2.46
C PHE A 276 -13.53 24.92 1.62
N SER A 277 -14.47 24.18 2.22
CA SER A 277 -15.70 23.74 1.57
C SER A 277 -16.73 23.25 2.59
N LEU A 278 -18.01 23.25 2.20
CA LEU A 278 -19.06 22.61 2.99
C LEU A 278 -18.74 21.13 3.28
N TYR A 279 -18.08 20.42 2.35
CA TYR A 279 -17.72 19.03 2.56
C TYR A 279 -16.75 18.86 3.75
N GLU A 280 -15.72 19.72 3.84
CA GLU A 280 -14.78 19.70 4.98
C GLU A 280 -15.49 19.96 6.32
N LEU A 281 -16.43 20.91 6.34
CA LEU A 281 -17.25 21.18 7.52
C LEU A 281 -18.13 19.97 7.91
N LEU A 282 -18.73 19.28 6.92
CA LEU A 282 -19.67 18.18 7.18
C LEU A 282 -18.97 16.86 7.54
N VAL A 283 -17.78 16.59 7.03
CA VAL A 283 -17.03 15.37 7.40
C VAL A 283 -16.50 15.47 8.84
N ASP A 284 -16.17 16.68 9.29
CA ASP A 284 -15.77 16.92 10.67
C ASP A 284 -16.97 16.86 11.64
N LEU A 285 -16.92 15.95 12.62
CA LEU A 285 -17.96 15.82 13.65
C LEU A 285 -18.13 17.11 14.46
N ARG A 286 -17.02 17.72 14.89
CA ARG A 286 -17.05 18.96 15.67
C ARG A 286 -17.50 20.14 14.80
N GLY A 287 -17.13 20.14 13.53
CA GLY A 287 -17.61 21.11 12.55
C GLY A 287 -19.13 21.04 12.35
N ARG A 288 -19.67 19.82 12.23
CA ARG A 288 -21.13 19.60 12.19
C ARG A 288 -21.84 20.08 13.44
N ASP A 289 -21.28 19.84 14.61
CA ASP A 289 -21.89 20.30 15.87
C ASP A 289 -21.96 21.83 15.93
N ASP A 290 -20.90 22.53 15.51
CA ASP A 290 -20.92 23.99 15.44
C ASP A 290 -21.91 24.51 14.38
N PHE A 291 -21.96 23.83 13.22
CA PHE A 291 -22.93 24.16 12.18
C PHE A 291 -24.38 23.94 12.64
N LYS A 292 -24.67 22.89 13.42
CA LYS A 292 -25.99 22.65 14.05
C LYS A 292 -26.40 23.80 14.97
N ILE A 293 -25.46 24.37 15.74
CA ILE A 293 -25.73 25.54 16.59
C ILE A 293 -26.18 26.73 15.73
N PHE A 294 -25.51 26.97 14.60
CA PHE A 294 -25.91 28.02 13.67
C PHE A 294 -27.29 27.75 13.05
N LEU A 295 -27.53 26.55 12.51
CA LEU A 295 -28.82 26.20 11.88
C LEU A 295 -29.99 26.28 12.85
N LYS A 296 -29.78 25.95 14.14
CA LYS A 296 -30.81 26.08 15.17
C LYS A 296 -31.24 27.53 15.38
N LYS A 297 -30.31 28.49 15.31
CA LYS A 297 -30.63 29.93 15.43
C LYS A 297 -31.44 30.45 14.24
N GLU A 298 -31.28 29.83 13.08
CA GLU A 298 -31.99 30.19 11.85
C GLU A 298 -33.20 29.32 11.54
N PHE A 299 -33.58 28.42 12.45
CA PHE A 299 -34.67 27.47 12.25
C PHE A 299 -34.55 26.67 10.93
N SER A 300 -33.33 26.28 10.56
CA SER A 300 -33.01 25.63 9.28
C SER A 300 -32.30 24.27 9.44
N GLY A 301 -32.50 23.62 10.59
CA GLY A 301 -31.82 22.38 10.98
C GLY A 301 -32.33 21.11 10.29
N GLU A 302 -33.49 21.13 9.63
CA GLU A 302 -34.02 19.93 8.94
C GLU A 302 -33.15 19.50 7.77
N ASN A 303 -32.58 20.45 7.02
CA ASN A 303 -31.74 20.17 5.85
C ASN A 303 -30.50 19.32 6.19
N LEU A 304 -29.80 19.70 7.27
CA LEU A 304 -28.64 18.95 7.73
C LEU A 304 -29.04 17.57 8.28
N ALA A 305 -30.13 17.50 9.05
CA ALA A 305 -30.58 16.23 9.60
C ALA A 305 -31.05 15.25 8.52
N PHE A 306 -31.71 15.73 7.47
CA PHE A 306 -32.01 14.92 6.29
C PHE A 306 -30.74 14.41 5.61
N TRP A 307 -29.75 15.29 5.41
CA TRP A 307 -28.48 14.91 4.79
C TRP A 307 -27.74 13.83 5.60
N GLU A 308 -27.71 13.97 6.94
CA GLU A 308 -27.13 12.97 7.86
C GLU A 308 -27.88 11.63 7.80
N ALA A 309 -29.22 11.66 7.81
CA ALA A 309 -30.03 10.45 7.71
C ALA A 309 -29.86 9.74 6.35
N ALA A 310 -29.71 10.50 5.26
CA ALA A 310 -29.41 9.95 3.94
C ALA A 310 -28.00 9.35 3.85
N GLU A 311 -26.99 9.94 4.50
CA GLU A 311 -25.66 9.32 4.63
C GLU A 311 -25.72 8.04 5.45
N GLU A 312 -26.47 8.02 6.55
CA GLU A 312 -26.64 6.82 7.38
C GLU A 312 -27.36 5.69 6.62
N LEU A 313 -28.35 6.01 5.78
CA LEU A 313 -28.99 5.03 4.90
C LEU A 313 -27.99 4.45 3.89
N LYS A 314 -27.13 5.29 3.30
CA LYS A 314 -26.16 4.89 2.27
C LYS A 314 -25.10 3.95 2.82
N TRP A 315 -24.66 4.12 4.06
CA TRP A 315 -23.60 3.31 4.67
C TRP A 315 -24.12 2.30 5.71
N GLY A 316 -25.42 2.28 5.96
CA GLY A 316 -26.07 1.38 6.90
C GLY A 316 -26.20 -0.06 6.42
N THR A 317 -26.72 -0.90 7.31
CA THR A 317 -27.01 -2.32 7.07
C THR A 317 -28.12 -2.51 6.03
N ALA A 318 -27.92 -3.44 5.11
CA ALA A 318 -28.89 -3.74 4.05
C ALA A 318 -30.26 -4.18 4.58
N SER A 319 -30.30 -4.89 5.71
CA SER A 319 -31.54 -5.38 6.34
C SER A 319 -32.48 -4.26 6.79
N SER A 320 -31.95 -3.13 7.25
CA SER A 320 -32.74 -1.98 7.72
C SER A 320 -33.07 -0.98 6.62
N MET A 321 -32.57 -1.18 5.40
CA MET A 321 -32.54 -0.17 4.34
C MET A 321 -33.94 0.30 3.95
N THR A 322 -34.87 -0.64 3.70
CA THR A 322 -36.26 -0.34 3.34
C THR A 322 -36.95 0.48 4.42
N THR A 323 -36.92 -0.02 5.67
CA THR A 323 -37.55 0.66 6.81
C THR A 323 -36.95 2.04 7.08
N LYS A 324 -35.63 2.20 6.95
CA LYS A 324 -34.96 3.49 7.10
C LYS A 324 -35.36 4.46 5.98
N ALA A 325 -35.38 4.01 4.72
CA ALA A 325 -35.78 4.84 3.59
C ALA A 325 -37.21 5.37 3.74
N GLU A 326 -38.15 4.51 4.14
CA GLU A 326 -39.54 4.91 4.43
C GLU A 326 -39.63 5.88 5.62
N THR A 327 -38.86 5.63 6.69
CA THR A 327 -38.83 6.50 7.87
C THR A 327 -38.31 7.89 7.51
N ILE A 328 -37.23 7.96 6.73
CA ILE A 328 -36.66 9.23 6.25
C ILE A 328 -37.67 9.96 5.37
N PHE A 329 -38.34 9.25 4.46
CA PHE A 329 -39.38 9.86 3.62
C PHE A 329 -40.51 10.46 4.45
N LYS A 330 -41.07 9.69 5.40
CA LYS A 330 -42.16 10.17 6.29
C LYS A 330 -41.73 11.33 7.19
N THR A 331 -40.46 11.37 7.59
CA THR A 331 -39.93 12.39 8.51
C THR A 331 -39.61 13.72 7.82
N PHE A 332 -39.13 13.68 6.57
CA PHE A 332 -38.58 14.86 5.90
C PHE A 332 -39.28 15.24 4.58
N LEU A 333 -39.83 14.29 3.83
CA LEU A 333 -40.27 14.50 2.44
C LEU A 333 -41.79 14.38 2.24
N ALA A 334 -42.48 13.61 3.08
CA ALA A 334 -43.92 13.42 2.97
C ALA A 334 -44.69 14.76 3.15
N PRO A 335 -45.85 14.93 2.50
CA PRO A 335 -46.70 16.09 2.75
C PRO A 335 -47.08 16.17 4.23
N GLY A 336 -46.83 17.32 4.88
CA GLY A 336 -47.07 17.49 6.31
C GLY A 336 -46.06 16.80 7.23
N ALA A 337 -44.89 16.41 6.70
CA ALA A 337 -43.84 15.78 7.49
C ALA A 337 -43.39 16.66 8.68
N PRO A 338 -43.05 16.05 9.84
CA PRO A 338 -42.71 16.80 11.05
C PRO A 338 -41.43 17.63 10.93
N ARG A 339 -40.53 17.27 10.01
CA ARG A 339 -39.29 18.00 9.69
C ARG A 339 -39.20 18.25 8.19
N TRP A 340 -40.29 18.78 7.63
CA TRP A 340 -40.45 18.95 6.20
C TRP A 340 -39.34 19.79 5.56
N ILE A 341 -38.72 19.28 4.50
CA ILE A 341 -37.73 19.99 3.69
C ILE A 341 -38.28 20.28 2.29
N ASN A 342 -37.83 21.39 1.70
CA ASN A 342 -38.23 21.77 0.35
C ASN A 342 -37.23 21.24 -0.69
N ILE A 343 -37.72 20.41 -1.63
CA ILE A 343 -36.96 19.93 -2.79
C ILE A 343 -37.79 20.16 -4.06
N ASP A 344 -37.12 20.31 -5.21
CA ASP A 344 -37.81 20.56 -6.47
C ASP A 344 -38.63 19.34 -6.94
N GLY A 345 -39.73 19.60 -7.66
CA GLY A 345 -40.69 18.56 -8.05
C GLY A 345 -40.08 17.41 -8.86
N ARG A 346 -39.05 17.68 -9.67
CA ARG A 346 -38.32 16.64 -10.40
C ARG A 346 -37.61 15.68 -9.45
N THR A 347 -36.88 16.22 -8.46
CA THR A 347 -36.16 15.42 -7.46
C THR A 347 -37.12 14.64 -6.57
N MET A 348 -38.25 15.25 -6.19
CA MET A 348 -39.32 14.55 -5.46
C MET A 348 -39.86 13.37 -6.27
N GLY A 349 -40.19 13.57 -7.55
CA GLY A 349 -40.70 12.51 -8.42
C GLY A 349 -39.72 11.34 -8.58
N LEU A 350 -38.42 11.64 -8.73
CA LEU A 350 -37.37 10.59 -8.75
C LEU A 350 -37.29 9.82 -7.44
N THR A 351 -37.40 10.53 -6.32
CA THR A 351 -37.31 9.93 -4.98
C THR A 351 -38.51 9.00 -4.71
N VAL A 352 -39.73 9.47 -5.01
CA VAL A 352 -40.96 8.67 -4.84
C VAL A 352 -40.92 7.41 -5.70
N LYS A 353 -40.54 7.55 -6.98
CA LYS A 353 -40.40 6.38 -7.88
C LYS A 353 -39.33 5.41 -7.40
N GLY A 354 -38.20 5.90 -6.90
CA GLY A 354 -37.15 5.05 -6.35
C GLY A 354 -37.60 4.29 -5.09
N LEU A 355 -38.48 4.89 -4.28
CA LEU A 355 -39.02 4.27 -3.07
C LEU A 355 -40.02 3.13 -3.35
N GLU A 356 -40.48 2.93 -4.60
CA GLU A 356 -41.20 1.72 -5.00
C GLU A 356 -40.32 0.47 -4.84
N HIS A 357 -39.01 0.62 -5.07
CA HIS A 357 -38.00 -0.43 -4.89
C HIS A 357 -36.79 0.12 -4.12
N PRO A 358 -36.90 0.29 -2.79
CA PRO A 358 -35.86 0.95 -1.99
C PRO A 358 -34.49 0.28 -2.13
N HIS A 359 -33.48 1.09 -2.41
CA HIS A 359 -32.08 0.70 -2.48
C HIS A 359 -31.20 1.76 -1.84
N ARG A 360 -29.91 1.46 -1.66
CA ARG A 360 -28.95 2.27 -0.91
C ARG A 360 -28.80 3.72 -1.41
N TYR A 361 -29.09 3.94 -2.69
CA TYR A 361 -28.93 5.23 -3.38
C TYR A 361 -30.27 5.91 -3.66
N VAL A 362 -31.38 5.41 -3.10
CA VAL A 362 -32.75 5.90 -3.41
C VAL A 362 -32.95 7.38 -3.08
N LEU A 363 -32.23 7.91 -2.08
CA LEU A 363 -32.28 9.31 -1.67
C LEU A 363 -31.15 10.18 -2.27
N GLU A 364 -30.31 9.65 -3.17
CA GLU A 364 -29.09 10.35 -3.63
C GLU A 364 -29.40 11.67 -4.35
N ALA A 365 -30.46 11.71 -5.16
CA ALA A 365 -30.88 12.92 -5.86
C ALA A 365 -31.33 14.01 -4.86
N ALA A 366 -32.18 13.66 -3.89
CA ALA A 366 -32.66 14.57 -2.85
C ALA A 366 -31.51 15.03 -1.93
N GLN A 367 -30.63 14.11 -1.53
CA GLN A 367 -29.46 14.42 -0.73
C GLN A 367 -28.51 15.39 -1.44
N THR A 368 -28.25 15.18 -2.73
CA THR A 368 -27.42 16.07 -3.55
C THR A 368 -28.06 17.45 -3.69
N HIS A 369 -29.38 17.50 -3.90
CA HIS A 369 -30.12 18.75 -3.96
C HIS A 369 -29.97 19.57 -2.66
N VAL A 370 -30.21 18.94 -1.51
CA VAL A 370 -30.09 19.58 -0.19
C VAL A 370 -28.66 20.00 0.11
N PHE A 371 -27.67 19.18 -0.23
CA PHE A 371 -26.26 19.54 -0.10
C PHE A 371 -25.91 20.79 -0.92
N LEU A 372 -26.35 20.85 -2.19
CA LEU A 372 -26.09 22.00 -3.06
C LEU A 372 -26.83 23.26 -2.59
N LEU A 373 -28.03 23.11 -2.02
CA LEU A 373 -28.77 24.21 -1.40
C LEU A 373 -27.98 24.80 -0.23
N MET A 374 -27.56 23.96 0.72
CA MET A 374 -26.74 24.39 1.85
C MET A 374 -25.40 24.99 1.40
N LYS A 375 -24.77 24.41 0.37
CA LYS A 375 -23.48 24.87 -0.17
C LYS A 375 -23.57 26.26 -0.79
N LYS A 376 -24.67 26.56 -1.50
CA LYS A 376 -24.83 27.83 -2.23
C LYS A 376 -25.13 29.02 -1.33
N ASP A 377 -25.82 28.81 -0.21
CA ASP A 377 -26.28 29.90 0.66
C ASP A 377 -25.88 29.70 2.13
N THR A 378 -26.44 28.69 2.80
CA THR A 378 -26.31 28.48 4.25
C THR A 378 -24.87 28.41 4.74
N PHE A 379 -23.99 27.74 3.99
CA PHE A 379 -22.57 27.62 4.30
C PHE A 379 -21.85 28.98 4.33
N PHE A 380 -22.10 29.85 3.35
CA PHE A 380 -21.46 31.16 3.31
C PHE A 380 -22.00 32.11 4.38
N ARG A 381 -23.27 31.97 4.76
CA ARG A 381 -23.84 32.70 5.90
C ARG A 381 -23.24 32.21 7.22
N TYR A 382 -23.05 30.90 7.39
CA TYR A 382 -22.35 30.33 8.54
C TYR A 382 -20.93 30.91 8.70
N LEU A 383 -20.12 30.94 7.64
CA LEU A 383 -18.75 31.48 7.71
C LEU A 383 -18.69 32.97 8.08
N LYS A 384 -19.77 33.73 7.86
CA LYS A 384 -19.87 35.14 8.24
C LYS A 384 -20.53 35.35 9.62
N SER A 385 -21.15 34.31 10.16
CA SER A 385 -21.95 34.36 11.38
C SER A 385 -21.10 34.61 12.63
N PRO A 386 -21.70 35.15 13.71
CA PRO A 386 -21.05 35.21 15.01
C PRO A 386 -20.61 33.83 15.51
N THR A 387 -21.40 32.77 15.24
CA THR A 387 -21.09 31.40 15.65
C THR A 387 -19.71 30.95 15.14
N TYR A 388 -19.45 31.07 13.84
CA TYR A 388 -18.15 30.70 13.27
C TYR A 388 -17.00 31.61 13.76
N LYS A 389 -17.25 32.92 13.88
CA LYS A 389 -16.25 33.87 14.39
C LYS A 389 -15.88 33.59 15.85
N ASP A 390 -16.84 33.15 16.66
CA ASP A 390 -16.63 32.84 18.07
C ASP A 390 -15.81 31.55 18.23
N ILE A 391 -16.10 30.49 17.46
CA ILE A 391 -15.28 29.26 17.50
C ILE A 391 -13.87 29.52 16.96
N GLN A 392 -13.72 30.36 15.93
CA GLN A 392 -12.41 30.75 15.41
C GLN A 392 -11.56 31.49 16.45
N LYS A 393 -12.17 32.36 17.28
CA LYS A 393 -11.48 33.06 18.38
C LYS A 393 -11.10 32.13 19.53
N LYS A 394 -11.93 31.13 19.81
CA LYS A 394 -11.70 30.15 20.89
C LYS A 394 -10.74 29.04 20.49
N ALA A 395 -10.52 28.83 19.20
CA ALA A 395 -9.74 27.72 18.68
C ALA A 395 -8.30 27.74 19.21
N LEU A 396 -7.81 26.56 19.60
CA LEU A 396 -6.48 26.42 20.18
C LEU A 396 -5.41 26.59 19.11
N SER A 397 -4.35 27.34 19.42
CA SER A 397 -3.13 27.42 18.61
C SER A 397 -2.00 26.79 19.43
N PRO A 398 -1.76 25.48 19.29
CA PRO A 398 -0.72 24.79 20.05
C PRO A 398 0.66 25.40 19.74
N GLU A 399 1.47 25.61 20.77
CA GLU A 399 2.86 26.03 20.59
C GLU A 399 3.71 24.88 20.03
N ALA A 400 4.72 25.20 19.24
CA ALA A 400 5.64 24.20 18.73
C ALA A 400 6.45 23.60 19.88
N HIS A 401 6.58 22.27 19.90
CA HIS A 401 7.54 21.63 20.78
C HIS A 401 8.97 21.91 20.30
N ASN A 402 9.88 22.17 21.25
CA ASN A 402 11.30 22.39 20.98
C ASN A 402 12.10 21.13 21.27
N PHE A 403 12.12 20.19 20.31
CA PHE A 403 13.01 19.02 20.36
C PHE A 403 14.34 19.34 19.69
N SER A 404 15.46 18.96 20.33
CA SER A 404 16.77 19.04 19.69
C SER A 404 16.91 17.93 18.64
N PRO A 405 17.76 18.11 17.60
CA PRO A 405 18.00 17.05 16.62
C PRO A 405 18.48 15.73 17.25
N ALA A 406 19.30 15.82 18.30
CA ALA A 406 19.78 14.65 19.04
C ALA A 406 18.65 13.90 19.76
N GLN A 407 17.64 14.62 20.29
CA GLN A 407 16.48 13.97 20.91
C GLN A 407 15.62 13.26 19.87
N ILE A 408 15.42 13.84 18.68
CA ILE A 408 14.66 13.19 17.60
C ILE A 408 15.37 11.92 17.12
N GLU A 409 16.70 11.97 17.00
CA GLU A 409 17.50 10.80 16.63
C GLU A 409 17.47 9.72 17.70
N GLN A 410 17.61 10.09 18.98
CA GLN A 410 17.49 9.16 20.09
C GLN A 410 16.10 8.51 20.15
N ASN A 411 15.04 9.27 19.91
CA ASN A 411 13.68 8.76 19.82
C ASN A 411 13.57 7.75 18.68
N ALA A 412 14.09 8.08 17.49
CA ALA A 412 14.11 7.17 16.34
C ALA A 412 14.81 5.84 16.63
N GLN A 413 15.91 5.86 17.39
CA GLN A 413 16.65 4.66 17.79
C GLN A 413 15.91 3.82 18.85
N ASN A 414 15.11 4.48 19.71
CA ASN A 414 14.42 3.84 20.83
C ASN A 414 12.94 3.51 20.54
N ARG A 415 12.48 3.64 19.29
CA ARG A 415 11.09 3.31 18.94
C ARG A 415 10.80 1.85 19.22
N SER A 416 9.98 1.59 20.24
CA SER A 416 9.41 0.27 20.45
C SER A 416 8.34 -0.01 19.39
N PRO A 417 8.16 -1.26 18.94
CA PRO A 417 6.93 -1.65 18.27
C PRO A 417 5.76 -1.23 19.18
N GLY A 418 4.85 -0.39 18.65
CA GLY A 418 3.71 0.10 19.43
C GLY A 418 2.90 -1.04 20.06
N ILE A 419 2.04 -0.72 21.02
CA ILE A 419 1.19 -1.70 21.69
C ILE A 419 0.44 -2.53 20.64
N HIS A 420 0.58 -3.86 20.72
CA HIS A 420 0.01 -4.78 19.73
C HIS A 420 -1.50 -4.52 19.58
N PRO A 421 -2.06 -4.45 18.34
CA PRO A 421 -3.46 -4.07 18.11
C PRO A 421 -4.49 -4.88 18.91
N ILE A 422 -4.18 -6.15 19.21
CA ILE A 422 -5.02 -7.02 20.05
C ILE A 422 -5.19 -6.45 21.47
N ILE A 423 -4.14 -5.86 22.04
CA ILE A 423 -4.19 -5.28 23.39
C ILE A 423 -5.08 -4.04 23.39
N LEU A 424 -4.95 -3.18 22.37
CA LEU A 424 -5.83 -2.01 22.19
C LEU A 424 -7.29 -2.43 22.01
N TRP A 425 -7.55 -3.48 21.23
CA TRP A 425 -8.90 -4.01 21.04
C TRP A 425 -9.51 -4.55 22.34
N GLN A 426 -8.74 -5.29 23.13
CA GLN A 426 -9.17 -5.76 24.45
C GLN A 426 -9.48 -4.60 25.41
N GLN A 427 -8.68 -3.54 25.38
CA GLN A 427 -8.95 -2.33 26.16
C GLN A 427 -10.24 -1.63 25.72
N GLU A 428 -10.47 -1.49 24.42
CA GLU A 428 -11.68 -0.89 23.85
C GLU A 428 -12.94 -1.71 24.18
N GLU A 429 -12.86 -3.05 24.10
CA GLU A 429 -13.96 -3.92 24.54
C GLU A 429 -14.25 -3.78 26.04
N ALA A 430 -13.20 -3.72 26.87
CA ALA A 430 -13.36 -3.51 28.31
C ALA A 430 -13.94 -2.12 28.64
N GLU A 431 -13.65 -1.12 27.83
CA GLU A 431 -14.18 0.24 27.98
C GLU A 431 -15.63 0.32 27.51
N LYS A 432 -15.99 -0.31 26.38
CA LYS A 432 -17.38 -0.48 25.93
C LYS A 432 -18.21 -1.27 26.94
N ALA A 433 -17.67 -2.35 27.50
CA ALA A 433 -18.33 -3.13 28.54
C ALA A 433 -18.56 -2.29 29.80
N ARG A 434 -17.58 -1.46 30.21
CA ARG A 434 -17.75 -0.49 31.31
C ARG A 434 -18.80 0.57 31.01
N ALA A 435 -18.81 1.15 29.82
CA ALA A 435 -19.80 2.13 29.40
C ALA A 435 -21.22 1.54 29.29
N ALA A 436 -21.34 0.30 28.84
CA ALA A 436 -22.60 -0.44 28.82
C ALA A 436 -23.09 -0.76 30.24
N ALA A 437 -22.19 -1.15 31.14
CA ALA A 437 -22.51 -1.36 32.55
C ALA A 437 -22.92 -0.07 33.26
N ALA A 438 -22.29 1.07 32.93
CA ALA A 438 -22.61 2.38 33.48
C ALA A 438 -23.93 2.96 32.93
N SER A 439 -24.35 2.57 31.73
CA SER A 439 -25.62 2.99 31.12
C SER A 439 -26.77 2.01 31.38
N ALA A 440 -26.52 0.91 32.09
CA ALA A 440 -27.56 -0.02 32.53
C ALA A 440 -28.52 0.68 33.51
N PRO A 441 -29.85 0.60 33.30
CA PRO A 441 -30.81 1.25 34.18
C PRO A 441 -30.71 0.68 35.59
N VAL A 442 -30.48 1.54 36.59
CA VAL A 442 -30.51 1.16 38.00
C VAL A 442 -31.92 0.70 38.35
N ASP A 443 -32.07 -0.56 38.78
CA ASP A 443 -33.35 -1.11 39.21
C ASP A 443 -33.80 -0.47 40.54
N VAL A 444 -34.58 0.61 40.40
CA VAL A 444 -35.17 1.37 41.52
C VAL A 444 -36.05 0.48 42.42
N LYS A 445 -36.59 -0.63 41.90
CA LYS A 445 -37.45 -1.55 42.64
C LYS A 445 -36.67 -2.37 43.67
N ALA A 446 -35.44 -2.77 43.35
CA ALA A 446 -34.55 -3.46 44.29
C ALA A 446 -34.05 -2.53 45.42
N MET A 447 -33.88 -1.24 45.13
CA MET A 447 -33.44 -0.25 46.11
C MET A 447 -34.54 0.11 47.13
N MET A 448 -35.79 0.22 46.68
CA MET A 448 -36.95 0.45 47.55
C MET A 448 -37.23 -0.73 48.50
N SER A 449 -37.00 -1.98 48.06
CA SER A 449 -37.19 -3.17 48.91
C SER A 449 -36.27 -3.24 50.15
N LYS A 450 -35.16 -2.48 50.15
CA LYS A 450 -34.23 -2.36 51.29
C LYS A 450 -34.61 -1.25 52.26
N VAL A 451 -35.45 -0.29 51.85
CA VAL A 451 -35.92 0.80 52.73
C VAL A 451 -37.11 0.33 53.58
N ASP A 452 -37.96 -0.56 53.04
CA ASP A 452 -39.14 -1.07 53.77
C ASP A 452 -38.85 -2.19 54.80
N ARG A 453 -37.57 -2.57 54.99
CA ARG A 453 -37.15 -3.51 56.06
C ARG A 453 -36.62 -2.83 57.32
N LYS A 454 -36.74 -1.51 57.42
CA LYS A 454 -36.51 -0.75 58.65
C LYS A 454 -37.72 0.13 58.95
N LYS A 455 -38.80 -0.48 59.41
CA LYS A 455 -39.76 0.12 60.35
C LYS A 455 -40.52 -0.98 61.08
#